data_AF-A0A6G0UP02-F1
#
_entry.id   AF-A0A6G0UP02-F1
#
_cell.length_a   1.000
_cell.length_b   1.000
_cell.length_c   1.000
_cell.angle_alpha   90.00
_cell.angle_beta   90.00
_cell.angle_gamma   90.00
#
_symmetry.space_group_name_H-M   'P 1'
#
loop_
_entity.id
_entity.type
_entity.pdbx_description
1 polymer ?
#
loop_
_entity_poly.entity_id
_entity_poly.type
_entity_poly.pdbx_seq_one_letter_code
_entity_poly.pdbx_strand_id
1 'polypeptide(L)'
;MLFRILQRSRHGLRYNSGEPKIKGTGKDGEVTQVDILKWREQQKRAVREVDIGGQKVKWNYRSEMVKRHGLDNNHKYTWIGIGVSIILGFTSFVAVKTNVIENRRQAMAEREEIRKSLQLVGEDRKKVAIV
;
A
#
# COMPACT_ATOMS: atom_id res chain seq x y z
N MET A 1 -24.41 -18.87 27.86
CA MET A 1 -24.31 -19.51 26.54
C MET A 1 -23.72 -18.51 25.54
N LEU A 2 -22.39 -18.39 25.52
CA LEU A 2 -21.63 -17.47 24.66
C LEU A 2 -20.53 -18.26 23.95
N PHE A 3 -20.17 -17.78 22.76
CA PHE A 3 -19.12 -18.25 21.85
C PHE A 3 -19.55 -19.21 20.74
N ARG A 4 -20.06 -18.61 19.66
CA ARG A 4 -19.96 -19.18 18.30
C ARG A 4 -19.53 -18.09 17.33
N ILE A 5 -18.28 -17.66 17.43
CA ILE A 5 -17.62 -16.86 16.39
C ILE A 5 -16.22 -17.42 16.22
N LEU A 6 -15.99 -18.09 15.10
CA LEU A 6 -14.74 -18.10 14.33
C LEU A 6 -14.96 -18.98 13.09
N GLN A 7 -15.68 -18.42 12.11
CA GLN A 7 -15.60 -18.87 10.72
C GLN A 7 -14.16 -18.63 10.24
N ARG A 8 -13.31 -19.65 10.38
CA ARG A 8 -11.98 -19.67 9.78
C ARG A 8 -12.16 -19.89 8.28
N SER A 9 -12.26 -18.79 7.54
CA SER A 9 -12.17 -18.79 6.07
C SER A 9 -10.84 -19.44 5.68
N ARG A 10 -10.90 -20.70 5.25
CA ARG A 10 -9.78 -21.37 4.57
C ARG A 10 -9.88 -20.99 3.10
N HIS A 11 -9.49 -19.77 2.76
CA HIS A 11 -9.13 -19.48 1.38
C HIS A 11 -7.84 -20.24 1.09
N GLY A 12 -8.00 -21.42 0.49
CA GLY A 12 -6.90 -22.14 -0.13
C GLY A 12 -6.30 -21.24 -1.20
N LEU A 13 -5.12 -20.72 -0.92
CA LEU A 13 -4.25 -20.12 -1.93
C LEU A 13 -4.00 -21.23 -2.96
N ARG A 14 -4.68 -21.13 -4.11
CA ARG A 14 -4.35 -21.93 -5.30
C ARG A 14 -2.94 -21.51 -5.72
N TYR A 15 -1.97 -22.27 -5.23
CA TYR A 15 -0.59 -22.16 -5.62
C TYR A 15 -0.50 -22.56 -7.09
N ASN A 16 -0.20 -21.61 -7.97
CA ASN A 16 0.34 -21.95 -9.27
C ASN A 16 1.81 -22.30 -9.03
N SER A 17 2.07 -23.54 -8.57
CA SER A 17 3.40 -24.11 -8.65
C SER A 17 3.76 -24.12 -10.12
N GLY A 18 4.56 -23.15 -10.55
CA GLY A 18 5.38 -23.32 -11.73
C GLY A 18 6.31 -24.50 -11.46
N GLU A 19 5.76 -25.72 -11.59
CA GLU A 19 6.53 -26.94 -11.53
C GLU A 19 7.65 -26.78 -12.57
N PRO A 20 8.91 -26.96 -12.18
CA PRO A 20 9.99 -26.86 -13.14
C PRO A 20 9.80 -27.97 -14.17
N LYS A 21 9.30 -27.60 -15.36
CA LYS A 21 9.15 -28.51 -16.49
C LYS A 21 10.53 -29.03 -16.82
N ILE A 22 10.70 -30.36 -16.76
CA ILE A 22 11.94 -31.01 -17.18
C ILE A 22 12.07 -30.74 -18.68
N LYS A 23 13.02 -29.88 -19.06
CA LYS A 23 13.29 -29.60 -20.47
C LYS A 23 14.11 -30.77 -21.02
N GLY A 24 13.46 -31.63 -21.81
CA GLY A 24 14.12 -32.78 -22.44
C GLY A 24 15.27 -32.31 -23.32
N THR A 25 16.43 -32.96 -23.17
CA THR A 25 17.63 -32.67 -23.98
C THR A 25 17.77 -33.61 -25.17
N GLY A 26 16.81 -34.51 -25.39
CA GLY A 26 16.75 -35.39 -26.54
C GLY A 26 16.50 -34.67 -27.87
N LYS A 27 16.79 -35.35 -28.99
CA LYS A 27 16.71 -34.79 -30.36
C LYS A 27 15.32 -34.23 -30.71
N ASP A 28 14.27 -34.74 -30.09
CA ASP A 28 12.87 -34.32 -30.32
C ASP A 28 12.23 -33.64 -29.09
N GLY A 29 13.06 -33.21 -28.11
CA GLY A 29 12.57 -32.71 -26.81
C GLY A 29 12.11 -33.81 -25.85
N GLU A 30 12.40 -35.07 -26.18
CA GLU A 30 12.11 -36.22 -25.32
C GLU A 30 12.91 -36.16 -24.02
N VAL A 31 12.24 -36.49 -22.91
CA VAL A 31 12.84 -36.51 -21.58
C VAL A 31 13.57 -37.83 -21.38
N THR A 32 14.90 -37.76 -21.28
CA THR A 32 15.71 -38.96 -21.08
C THR A 32 15.75 -39.38 -19.61
N GLN A 33 16.11 -40.64 -19.34
CA GLN A 33 16.33 -41.13 -17.96
C GLN A 33 17.38 -40.28 -17.21
N VAL A 34 18.40 -39.80 -17.93
CA VAL A 34 19.44 -38.91 -17.39
C VAL A 34 18.85 -37.57 -16.94
N ASP A 35 17.92 -37.00 -17.70
CA ASP A 35 17.22 -35.76 -17.34
C ASP A 35 16.36 -35.95 -16.08
N ILE A 36 15.67 -37.08 -15.97
CA ILE A 36 14.88 -37.45 -14.79
C ILE A 36 15.78 -37.62 -13.57
N LEU A 37 16.95 -38.25 -13.73
CA LEU A 37 17.92 -38.42 -12.64
C LEU A 37 18.51 -37.09 -12.18
N LYS A 38 18.88 -36.20 -13.11
CA LYS A 38 19.34 -34.84 -12.78
C LYS A 38 18.27 -34.05 -12.04
N TRP A 39 17.01 -34.15 -12.47
CA TRP A 39 15.89 -33.51 -11.79
C TRP A 39 15.68 -34.06 -10.37
N ARG A 40 15.73 -35.39 -10.19
CA ARG A 40 15.65 -36.03 -8.87
C ARG A 40 16.80 -35.61 -7.95
N GLU A 41 18.02 -35.52 -8.48
CA GLU A 41 19.19 -35.06 -7.74
C GLU A 41 19.06 -33.59 -7.31
N GLN A 42 18.52 -32.73 -8.19
CA GLN A 42 18.20 -31.33 -7.84
C GLN A 42 17.12 -31.22 -6.76
N GLN A 43 16.07 -32.05 -6.82
CA GLN A 43 15.04 -32.11 -5.79
C GLN A 43 15.61 -32.58 -4.44
N LYS A 44 16.50 -33.58 -4.44
CA LYS A 44 17.21 -34.02 -3.23
C LYS A 44 18.08 -32.91 -2.65
N ARG A 45 18.81 -32.16 -3.48
CA ARG A 45 19.62 -31.02 -3.04
C ARG A 45 18.80 -29.81 -2.56
N ALA A 46 17.54 -29.72 -2.99
CA ALA A 46 16.60 -28.71 -2.51
C ALA A 46 16.05 -29.04 -1.10
N VAL A 47 16.07 -30.31 -0.70
CA VAL A 47 15.75 -30.73 0.67
C VAL A 47 17.02 -30.63 1.51
N ARG A 48 17.29 -29.43 2.01
CA ARG A 48 18.41 -29.18 2.91
C ARG A 48 17.92 -29.41 4.33
N GLU A 49 18.44 -30.45 4.96
CA GLU A 49 18.21 -30.76 6.37
C GLU A 49 19.51 -30.51 7.12
N VAL A 50 19.42 -29.80 8.24
CA VAL A 50 20.52 -29.58 9.17
C VAL A 50 20.14 -30.25 10.48
N ASP A 51 21.06 -31.03 11.04
CA ASP A 51 20.90 -31.62 12.37
C ASP A 51 21.35 -30.60 13.42
N ILE A 52 20.41 -30.13 14.23
CA ILE A 52 20.67 -29.23 15.35
C ILE A 52 20.17 -29.93 16.61
N GLY A 53 21.09 -30.38 17.46
CA GLY A 53 20.75 -31.01 18.74
C GLY A 53 20.00 -32.35 18.62
N GLY A 54 20.20 -33.11 17.55
CA GLY A 54 19.54 -34.40 17.31
C GLY A 54 18.18 -34.29 16.62
N GLN A 55 17.74 -33.07 16.28
CA GLN A 55 16.52 -32.83 15.51
C GLN A 55 16.89 -32.40 14.09
N LYS A 56 16.42 -33.16 13.10
CA LYS A 56 16.53 -32.80 11.68
C LYS A 56 15.59 -31.65 11.37
N VAL A 57 16.15 -30.46 11.15
CA VAL A 57 15.39 -29.26 10.79
C VAL A 57 15.62 -28.96 9.31
N LYS A 58 14.52 -28.77 8.57
CA LYS A 58 14.58 -28.35 7.17
C LYS A 58 14.99 -26.87 7.09
N TRP A 59 16.11 -26.59 6.44
CA TRP A 59 16.68 -25.26 6.30
C TRP A 59 16.38 -24.68 4.92
N ASN A 60 15.55 -23.64 4.85
CA ASN A 60 15.29 -22.90 3.61
C ASN A 60 16.04 -21.56 3.63
N TYR A 61 16.58 -21.12 2.48
CA TYR A 61 17.12 -19.77 2.39
C TYR A 61 16.02 -18.71 2.55
N ARG A 62 16.36 -17.57 3.16
CA ARG A 62 15.43 -16.44 3.33
C ARG A 62 14.82 -15.98 2.01
N SER A 63 15.61 -15.96 0.93
CA SER A 63 15.14 -15.60 -0.42
C SER A 63 14.09 -16.58 -0.96
N GLU A 64 14.20 -17.87 -0.67
CA GLU A 64 13.20 -18.88 -1.04
C GLU A 64 11.91 -18.70 -0.23
N MET A 65 12.00 -18.37 1.06
CA MET A 65 10.83 -18.07 1.90
C MET A 65 10.13 -16.79 1.43
N VAL A 66 10.89 -15.73 1.13
CA VAL A 66 10.36 -14.45 0.61
C VAL A 66 9.60 -14.67 -0.70
N LYS A 67 10.15 -15.49 -1.61
CA LYS A 67 9.45 -15.87 -2.85
C LYS A 67 8.22 -16.76 -2.60
N ARG A 68 8.31 -17.76 -1.72
CA ARG A 68 7.19 -18.66 -1.40
C ARG A 68 6.00 -17.93 -0.80
N HIS A 69 6.25 -16.94 0.05
CA HIS A 69 5.20 -16.15 0.70
C HIS A 69 4.76 -14.93 -0.13
N GLY A 70 5.33 -14.71 -1.32
CA GLY A 70 5.01 -13.54 -2.13
C GLY A 70 5.27 -12.22 -1.38
N LEU A 71 6.32 -12.19 -0.55
CA LEU A 71 6.69 -11.01 0.22
C LEU A 71 7.39 -9.95 -0.65
N ASP A 72 7.84 -10.34 -1.84
CA ASP A 72 8.40 -9.46 -2.85
C ASP A 72 7.31 -9.00 -3.83
N ASN A 73 6.36 -8.21 -3.30
CA ASN A 73 5.30 -7.63 -4.11
C ASN A 73 5.69 -6.25 -4.62
N ASN A 74 5.24 -5.94 -5.84
CA ASN A 74 5.40 -4.61 -6.39
C ASN A 74 4.64 -3.58 -5.53
N HIS A 75 5.35 -2.58 -5.03
CA HIS A 75 4.84 -1.54 -4.13
C HIS A 75 3.95 -0.49 -4.84
N LYS A 76 3.55 -0.77 -6.09
CA LYS A 76 2.73 0.13 -6.91
C LYS A 76 1.48 0.65 -6.19
N TYR A 77 0.75 -0.20 -5.47
CA TYR A 77 -0.44 0.20 -4.73
C TYR A 77 -0.13 1.09 -3.52
N THR A 78 0.99 0.84 -2.84
CA THR A 78 1.48 1.71 -1.75
C THR A 78 1.77 3.11 -2.28
N TRP A 79 2.46 3.21 -3.42
CA TRP A 79 2.75 4.49 -4.06
C TRP A 79 1.50 5.22 -4.53
N ILE A 80 0.53 4.50 -5.09
CA ILE A 80 -0.77 5.06 -5.45
C ILE A 80 -1.49 5.62 -4.20
N GLY A 81 -1.52 4.85 -3.10
CA GLY A 81 -2.12 5.29 -1.85
C GLY A 81 -1.48 6.57 -1.29
N ILE A 82 -0.14 6.64 -1.30
CA ILE A 82 0.59 7.84 -0.91
C ILE A 82 0.21 9.02 -1.82
N GLY A 83 0.21 8.83 -3.14
CA GLY A 83 -0.16 9.88 -4.10
C GLY A 83 -1.58 10.42 -3.86
N VAL A 84 -2.55 9.53 -3.66
CA VAL A 84 -3.94 9.91 -3.36
C VAL A 84 -4.03 10.69 -2.04
N SER A 85 -3.32 10.25 -1.00
CA SER A 85 -3.32 10.93 0.30
C SER A 85 -2.76 12.35 0.22
N ILE A 86 -1.72 12.56 -0.60
CA ILE A 86 -1.12 13.89 -0.84
C ILE A 86 -2.12 14.79 -1.55
N ILE A 87 -2.79 14.30 -2.60
CA ILE A 87 -3.78 15.09 -3.35
C ILE A 87 -4.93 15.52 -2.43
N LEU A 88 -5.50 14.58 -1.66
CA LEU A 88 -6.59 14.88 -0.73
C LEU A 88 -6.16 15.86 0.38
N GLY A 89 -4.96 15.69 0.93
CA GLY A 89 -4.44 16.60 1.94
C GLY A 89 -4.20 18.00 1.38
N PHE A 90 -3.66 18.10 0.17
CA PHE A 90 -3.37 19.38 -0.47
C PHE A 90 -4.64 20.13 -0.87
N THR A 91 -5.63 19.46 -1.47
CA THR A 91 -6.91 20.10 -1.83
C THR A 91 -7.67 20.58 -0.60
N SER A 92 -7.70 19.77 0.47
CA SER A 92 -8.28 20.18 1.75
C SER A 92 -7.58 21.41 2.33
N PHE A 93 -6.24 21.42 2.32
CA PHE A 93 -5.45 22.57 2.79
C PHE A 93 -5.75 23.85 2.00
N VAL A 94 -5.77 23.78 0.67
CA VAL A 94 -6.07 24.93 -0.19
C VAL A 94 -7.49 25.44 0.07
N ALA A 95 -8.49 24.56 0.15
CA ALA A 95 -9.87 24.95 0.42
C ALA A 95 -10.02 25.72 1.75
N VAL A 96 -9.39 25.22 2.83
CA VAL A 96 -9.41 25.90 4.13
C VAL A 96 -8.75 27.28 4.04
N LYS A 97 -7.61 27.40 3.35
CA LYS A 97 -6.92 28.68 3.19
C LYS A 97 -7.72 29.68 2.36
N THR A 98 -8.36 29.23 1.28
CA THR A 98 -9.23 30.06 0.45
C THR A 98 -10.39 30.61 1.27
N ASN A 99 -11.08 29.76 2.05
CA ASN A 99 -12.19 30.19 2.91
C ASN A 99 -11.77 31.27 3.94
N VAL A 100 -10.59 31.16 4.54
CA VAL A 100 -10.08 32.18 5.48
C VAL A 100 -9.85 33.52 4.78
N ILE A 101 -9.33 33.50 3.55
CA ILE A 101 -9.09 34.72 2.77
C ILE A 101 -10.42 35.34 2.34
N GLU A 102 -11.37 34.53 1.86
CA GLU A 102 -12.69 34.99 1.46
C GLU A 102 -13.47 35.62 2.61
N ASN A 103 -13.47 34.98 3.78
CA ASN A 103 -14.14 35.53 4.97
C ASN A 103 -13.57 36.89 5.37
N ARG A 104 -12.24 37.08 5.29
CA ARG A 104 -11.61 38.39 5.57
C ARG A 104 -11.99 39.43 4.53
N ARG A 105 -12.08 39.03 3.26
CA ARG A 105 -12.49 39.92 2.17
C ARG A 105 -13.95 40.34 2.31
N GLN A 106 -14.84 39.41 2.63
CA GLN A 106 -16.27 39.67 2.88
C GLN A 106 -16.45 40.60 4.08
N ALA A 107 -15.78 40.32 5.21
CA ALA A 107 -15.84 41.19 6.39
C ALA A 107 -15.36 42.63 6.10
N MET A 108 -14.37 42.81 5.21
CA MET A 108 -13.96 44.16 4.77
C MET A 108 -14.97 44.81 3.83
N ALA A 109 -15.55 44.05 2.89
CA ALA A 109 -16.58 44.55 1.99
C ALA A 109 -17.84 44.98 2.74
N GLU A 110 -18.30 44.18 3.71
CA GLU A 110 -19.43 44.51 4.60
C GLU A 110 -19.15 45.79 5.39
N ARG A 111 -17.93 45.96 5.91
CA ARG A 111 -17.52 47.19 6.61
C ARG A 111 -17.55 48.40 5.67
N GLU A 112 -17.18 48.25 4.41
CA GLU A 112 -17.26 49.34 3.42
C GLU A 112 -18.70 49.66 3.02
N GLU A 113 -19.57 48.67 2.87
CA GLU A 113 -20.99 48.86 2.59
C GLU A 113 -21.71 49.56 3.74
N ILE A 114 -21.46 49.15 4.98
CA ILE A 114 -21.97 49.82 6.19
C ILE A 114 -21.51 51.28 6.25
N ARG A 115 -20.24 51.56 5.91
CA ARG A 115 -19.73 52.94 5.86
C ARG A 115 -20.40 53.78 4.78
N LYS A 116 -20.71 53.20 3.62
CA LYS A 116 -21.40 53.88 2.52
C LYS A 116 -22.88 54.14 2.85
N SER A 117 -23.58 53.16 3.43
CA SER A 117 -25.01 53.28 3.76
C SER A 117 -25.28 54.30 4.86
N LEU A 118 -24.35 54.45 5.82
CA LEU A 118 -24.48 55.40 6.93
C LEU A 118 -23.95 56.82 6.63
N GLN A 119 -23.46 57.11 5.42
CA GLN A 119 -22.88 58.41 5.02
C GLN A 119 -21.88 58.98 6.05
N LEU A 120 -21.08 58.13 6.71
CA LEU A 120 -20.22 58.56 7.83
C LEU A 120 -19.04 59.42 7.31
N VAL A 121 -19.11 60.73 7.56
CA VAL A 121 -18.04 61.71 7.30
C VAL A 121 -17.39 62.12 8.62
N GLY A 122 -16.05 62.14 8.68
CA GLY A 122 -15.32 62.65 9.85
C GLY A 122 -15.18 61.67 11.03
N GLU A 123 -15.30 62.16 12.27
CA GLU A 123 -14.99 61.45 13.52
C GLU A 123 -15.78 60.16 13.74
N ASP A 124 -17.01 60.06 13.23
CA ASP A 124 -17.83 58.84 13.38
C ASP A 124 -17.30 57.63 12.61
N ARG A 125 -16.35 57.82 11.67
CA ARG A 125 -15.61 56.72 11.03
C ARG A 125 -14.80 55.89 12.03
N LYS A 126 -14.36 56.49 13.14
CA LYS A 126 -13.54 55.79 14.15
C LYS A 126 -14.38 54.86 15.04
N LYS A 127 -15.68 55.12 15.22
CA LYS A 127 -16.55 54.32 16.09
C LYS A 127 -16.87 52.94 15.49
N VAL A 128 -16.97 52.83 14.17
CA VAL A 128 -17.25 51.56 13.47
C VAL A 128 -15.98 50.70 13.28
N ALA A 129 -14.79 51.27 13.50
CA ALA A 129 -13.52 50.55 13.37
C ALA A 129 -13.18 49.68 14.59
N ILE A 130 -13.87 49.86 15.72
CA ILE A 130 -13.61 49.15 16.97
C ILE A 130 -14.57 47.97 17.07
N VAL A 131 -14.18 46.82 16.49
CA VAL A 131 -14.27 45.42 17.00
C VAL A 131 -13.39 44.54 16.10
#